data_AF-A0A1X6N4C0-F1
#
_entry.id   AF-A0A1X6N4C0-F1
#
_cell.length_a   1.000
_cell.length_b   1.000
_cell.length_c   1.000
_cell.angle_alpha   90.00
_cell.angle_beta   90.00
_cell.angle_gamma   90.00
#
_symmetry.space_group_name_H-M   'P 1'
#
loop_
_entity.id
_entity.type
_entity.pdbx_description
1 polymer ?
#
loop_
_entity_poly.entity_id
_entity_poly.type
_entity_poly.pdbx_seq_one_letter_code
_entity_poly.pdbx_strand_id
1 'polypeptide(L)'
;MHAYSYILFLGLAACQSVLAAPFGYSDYDSLFARADRPELYRSGNAGGPKFDNIRPNDIKPVDGKYMPGTGGISTFSNLGPLKGQKHIWALPASADLGPHLKAVNDHDKHWSIQPSTEITEDEYKSALTALNSKVQKYVPPKRRQYSDLEAREYMDYLFARASRPDLYRGGNAGGPQFDKVRDSDVTLQDGKLKPGFGGVSTSASLSSLKNQKHIYKLPASASVPSSLKVFNDHGSHWLIEPASEMTIDQFKSELASLNSKVEKVALPKKSRRAIYDDFEAREYLAARDWDMY
;
A
#
# COMPACT_ATOMS: atom_id res chain seq x y z
N MET A 1 -4.48 -69.06 22.55
CA MET A 1 -3.69 -67.99 23.21
C MET A 1 -3.18 -67.06 22.13
N HIS A 2 -3.63 -65.81 22.16
CA HIS A 2 -3.30 -64.79 21.16
C HIS A 2 -1.89 -64.25 21.37
N ALA A 3 -1.08 -64.25 20.32
CA ALA A 3 0.17 -63.49 20.25
C ALA A 3 0.12 -62.65 18.98
N TYR A 4 -0.08 -61.35 19.18
CA TYR A 4 0.03 -60.30 18.17
C TYR A 4 1.51 -60.07 17.88
N SER A 5 1.95 -60.29 16.64
CA SER A 5 3.23 -59.78 16.14
C SER A 5 2.94 -58.63 15.19
N TYR A 6 3.24 -57.42 15.67
CA TYR A 6 3.14 -56.17 14.93
C TYR A 6 4.18 -56.14 13.80
N ILE A 7 3.71 -55.95 12.57
CA ILE A 7 4.54 -55.60 11.41
C ILE A 7 4.91 -54.11 11.54
N LEU A 8 6.21 -53.85 11.66
CA LEU A 8 6.79 -52.51 11.68
C LEU A 8 6.73 -51.92 10.25
N PHE A 9 5.77 -51.04 9.97
CA PHE A 9 5.78 -50.21 8.77
C PHE A 9 6.76 -49.04 9.00
N LEU A 10 7.97 -49.17 8.47
CA LEU A 10 8.92 -48.07 8.31
C LEU A 10 8.38 -47.11 7.25
N GLY A 11 7.79 -46.01 7.70
CA GLY A 11 7.41 -44.88 6.85
C GLY A 11 8.66 -44.18 6.31
N LEU A 12 8.91 -44.34 5.01
CA LEU A 12 9.71 -43.39 4.23
C LEU A 12 8.97 -42.05 4.21
N ALA A 13 9.37 -41.13 5.09
CA ALA A 13 9.02 -39.73 4.93
C ALA A 13 9.87 -39.17 3.78
N ALA A 14 9.19 -38.85 2.67
CA ALA A 14 9.77 -38.13 1.55
C ALA A 14 10.33 -36.80 2.05
N CYS A 15 11.65 -36.67 2.02
CA CYS A 15 12.35 -35.41 2.13
C CYS A 15 12.11 -34.65 0.82
N GLN A 16 10.98 -33.95 0.72
CA GLN A 16 10.79 -32.99 -0.36
C GLN A 16 11.53 -31.71 0.01
N SER A 17 12.57 -31.47 -0.76
CA SER A 17 13.41 -30.29 -0.83
C SER A 17 12.57 -29.01 -0.80
N VAL A 18 12.76 -28.19 0.23
CA VAL A 18 12.42 -26.77 0.19
C VAL A 18 13.44 -26.11 -0.75
N LEU A 19 13.20 -26.23 -2.04
CA LEU A 19 13.88 -25.43 -3.05
C LEU A 19 13.25 -24.04 -3.04
N ALA A 20 14.11 -23.08 -2.73
CA ALA A 20 13.97 -21.64 -2.92
C ALA A 20 12.85 -21.22 -3.88
N ALA A 21 11.80 -20.61 -3.34
CA ALA A 21 11.00 -19.68 -4.11
C ALA A 21 11.83 -18.40 -4.31
N PRO A 22 12.11 -17.97 -5.55
CA PRO A 22 12.74 -16.68 -5.79
C PRO A 22 11.77 -15.58 -5.35
N PHE A 23 12.30 -14.56 -4.70
CA PHE A 23 11.62 -13.34 -4.23
C PHE A 23 10.46 -12.89 -5.16
N GLY A 24 9.25 -13.33 -4.83
CA GLY A 24 8.01 -12.89 -5.45
C GLY A 24 7.42 -11.73 -4.67
N TYR A 25 7.56 -10.52 -5.22
CA TYR A 25 7.05 -9.26 -4.69
C TYR A 25 5.51 -9.13 -4.85
N SER A 26 4.73 -10.18 -4.57
CA SER A 26 3.31 -10.26 -4.97
C SER A 26 2.28 -10.21 -3.85
N ASP A 27 2.64 -9.84 -2.62
CA ASP A 27 1.67 -9.82 -1.51
C ASP A 27 1.73 -8.54 -0.64
N TYR A 28 2.05 -7.40 -1.27
CA TYR A 28 2.06 -6.12 -0.57
C TYR A 28 0.69 -5.46 -0.51
N ASP A 29 -0.23 -5.74 -1.44
CA ASP A 29 -1.51 -5.03 -1.52
C ASP A 29 -2.61 -5.61 -0.62
N SER A 30 -2.45 -6.84 -0.12
CA SER A 30 -3.33 -7.43 0.90
C SER A 30 -3.07 -6.87 2.31
N LEU A 31 -1.90 -6.26 2.56
CA LEU A 31 -1.52 -5.66 3.85
C LEU A 31 -1.90 -4.18 4.01
N PHE A 32 -2.27 -3.49 2.92
CA PHE A 32 -2.61 -2.06 2.94
C PHE A 32 -4.09 -1.77 2.62
N ALA A 33 -4.93 -2.80 2.56
CA ALA A 33 -6.38 -2.64 2.62
C ALA A 33 -6.78 -2.12 4.02
N ARG A 34 -6.65 -0.79 4.20
CA ARG A 34 -7.13 0.04 5.31
C ARG A 34 -6.67 -0.41 6.69
N ALA A 35 -5.36 -0.39 6.93
CA ALA A 35 -4.90 -0.19 8.30
C ALA A 35 -5.40 1.19 8.78
N ASP A 36 -6.11 1.22 9.91
CA ASP A 36 -6.64 2.45 10.53
C ASP A 36 -5.54 3.43 10.99
N ARG A 37 -4.27 3.05 10.82
CA ARG A 37 -3.08 3.83 11.17
C ARG A 37 -1.95 3.61 10.17
N PRO A 38 -1.04 4.59 9.99
CA PRO A 38 0.18 4.39 9.21
C PRO A 38 1.16 3.41 9.88
N GLU A 39 2.25 3.09 9.19
CA GLU A 39 3.42 2.49 9.82
C GLU A 39 3.98 3.46 10.87
N LEU A 40 4.32 2.92 12.04
CA LEU A 40 4.77 3.72 13.18
C LEU A 40 6.22 3.39 13.52
N TYR A 41 7.02 4.42 13.71
CA TYR A 41 8.44 4.33 14.02
C TYR A 41 8.70 4.76 15.46
N ARG A 42 9.65 4.10 16.11
CA ARG A 42 10.18 4.56 17.40
C ARG A 42 11.66 4.25 17.53
N SER A 43 12.32 4.99 18.41
CA SER A 43 13.65 4.60 18.88
C SER A 43 13.55 3.41 19.85
N GLY A 44 14.62 2.63 19.86
CA GLY A 44 14.83 1.54 20.81
C GLY A 44 16.32 1.38 21.06
N ASN A 45 16.74 0.17 21.39
CA ASN A 45 18.15 -0.18 21.52
C ASN A 45 18.53 -1.34 20.59
N ALA A 46 19.77 -1.81 20.69
CA ALA A 46 20.27 -2.91 19.87
C ALA A 46 19.46 -4.21 20.04
N GLY A 47 18.81 -4.39 21.19
CA GLY A 47 18.05 -5.59 21.55
C GLY A 47 16.53 -5.48 21.40
N GLY A 48 15.98 -4.35 20.95
CA GLY A 48 14.54 -4.24 20.69
C GLY A 48 13.96 -2.82 20.73
N PRO A 49 12.68 -2.67 20.37
CA PRO A 49 11.95 -1.40 20.43
C PRO A 49 11.71 -0.87 21.85
N LYS A 50 11.55 -1.76 22.84
CA LYS A 50 11.23 -1.45 24.25
C LYS A 50 9.87 -0.75 24.45
N PHE A 51 8.80 -1.27 23.85
CA PHE A 51 7.44 -0.74 24.10
C PHE A 51 7.03 -0.87 25.56
N ASP A 52 7.42 -1.97 26.20
CA ASP A 52 7.18 -2.34 27.59
C ASP A 52 7.94 -1.50 28.62
N ASN A 53 8.90 -0.67 28.20
CA ASN A 53 9.66 0.22 29.07
C ASN A 53 8.89 1.53 29.32
N ILE A 54 7.77 1.44 30.04
CA ILE A 54 6.90 2.58 30.38
C ILE A 54 7.65 3.51 31.35
N ARG A 55 7.78 4.79 31.00
CA ARG A 55 8.39 5.80 31.86
C ARG A 55 7.32 6.65 32.54
N PRO A 56 7.60 7.25 33.71
CA PRO A 56 6.65 8.14 34.40
C PRO A 56 6.12 9.32 33.58
N ASN A 57 6.86 9.75 32.54
CA ASN A 57 6.46 10.84 31.64
C ASN A 57 5.67 10.36 30.41
N ASP A 58 5.64 9.05 30.13
CA ASP A 58 4.90 8.51 28.98
C ASP A 58 3.41 8.47 29.27
N ILE A 59 3.03 7.92 30.43
CA ILE A 59 1.66 7.83 30.90
C ILE A 59 1.65 7.77 32.43
N LYS A 60 0.68 8.44 33.06
CA LYS A 60 0.53 8.44 34.52
C LYS A 60 -0.66 7.57 34.93
N PRO A 61 -0.49 6.65 35.89
CA PRO A 61 -1.61 5.90 36.41
C PRO A 61 -2.55 6.81 37.22
N VAL A 62 -3.84 6.53 37.13
CA VAL A 62 -4.90 7.12 37.96
C VAL A 62 -5.43 6.00 38.84
N ASP A 63 -5.35 6.19 40.16
CA ASP A 63 -5.75 5.16 41.14
C ASP A 63 -5.10 3.79 40.91
N GLY A 64 -3.83 3.78 40.50
CA GLY A 64 -3.06 2.57 40.23
C GLY A 64 -3.34 1.89 38.89
N LYS A 65 -4.14 2.50 38.01
CA LYS A 65 -4.50 1.96 36.69
C LYS A 65 -4.16 2.90 35.55
N TYR A 66 -3.93 2.34 34.37
CA TYR A 66 -3.66 3.10 33.15
C TYR A 66 -4.96 3.28 32.37
N MET A 67 -5.30 4.53 32.06
CA MET A 67 -6.55 4.91 31.42
C MET A 67 -6.32 5.42 29.98
N PRO A 68 -7.30 5.29 29.08
CA PRO A 68 -7.22 5.92 27.77
C PRO A 68 -7.13 7.45 27.88
N GLY A 69 -6.25 8.06 27.08
CA GLY A 69 -6.17 9.52 26.96
C GLY A 69 -5.35 10.23 28.04
N THR A 70 -4.69 9.49 28.94
CA THR A 70 -3.80 10.05 29.97
C THR A 70 -2.31 10.01 29.60
N GLY A 71 -2.02 9.75 28.33
CA GLY A 71 -0.67 9.56 27.78
C GLY A 71 -0.55 8.23 27.05
N GLY A 72 0.69 7.85 26.74
CA GLY A 72 1.01 6.57 26.13
C GLY A 72 2.43 6.53 25.59
N ILE A 73 2.73 5.46 24.88
CA ILE A 73 4.03 5.21 24.32
C ILE A 73 4.16 5.95 22.99
N SER A 74 5.05 6.95 22.95
CA SER A 74 5.33 7.75 21.76
C SER A 74 5.88 6.94 20.59
N THR A 75 5.29 7.16 19.43
CA THR A 75 5.69 6.66 18.12
C THR A 75 5.48 7.75 17.08
N PHE A 76 5.98 7.56 15.86
CA PHE A 76 5.93 8.57 14.81
C PHE A 76 5.56 7.97 13.46
N SER A 77 4.76 8.68 12.66
CA SER A 77 4.41 8.23 11.30
C SER A 77 5.50 8.57 10.27
N ASN A 78 6.63 9.14 10.69
CA ASN A 78 7.82 9.33 9.86
C ASN A 78 9.09 9.33 10.71
N LEU A 79 10.25 9.39 10.05
CA LEU A 79 11.57 9.27 10.70
C LEU A 79 12.16 10.61 11.15
N GLY A 80 11.53 11.75 10.85
CA GLY A 80 12.07 13.08 11.14
C GLY A 80 12.43 13.27 12.62
N PRO A 81 11.49 13.00 13.55
CA PRO A 81 11.74 13.05 15.00
C PRO A 81 12.79 12.05 15.50
N LEU A 82 13.12 11.03 14.71
CA LEU A 82 14.09 9.98 15.04
C LEU A 82 15.45 10.19 14.35
N LYS A 83 15.69 11.36 13.74
CA LYS A 83 16.96 11.67 13.06
C LYS A 83 18.14 11.53 14.05
N GLY A 84 19.16 10.79 13.64
CA GLY A 84 20.35 10.52 14.44
C GLY A 84 20.23 9.33 15.40
N GLN A 85 19.05 8.72 15.54
CA GLN A 85 18.86 7.52 16.36
C GLN A 85 19.46 6.29 15.65
N LYS A 86 20.28 5.52 16.38
CA LYS A 86 20.99 4.34 15.83
C LYS A 86 20.10 3.12 15.65
N HIS A 87 19.05 2.99 16.46
CA HIS A 87 18.19 1.82 16.52
C HIS A 87 16.74 2.27 16.38
N ILE A 88 16.25 2.24 15.15
CA ILE A 88 14.86 2.56 14.82
C ILE A 88 14.12 1.24 14.57
N TRP A 89 12.90 1.17 15.06
CA TRP A 89 12.01 0.02 14.93
C TRP A 89 10.71 0.49 14.30
N ALA A 90 10.20 -0.29 13.35
CA ALA A 90 8.97 -0.04 12.62
C ALA A 90 7.90 -1.04 13.07
N LEU A 91 6.76 -0.52 13.49
CA LEU A 91 5.53 -1.26 13.74
C LEU A 91 4.66 -1.17 12.47
N PRO A 92 4.53 -2.25 11.69
CA PRO A 92 3.76 -2.24 10.45
C PRO A 92 2.35 -1.69 10.65
N ALA A 93 1.83 -1.00 9.64
CA ALA A 93 0.47 -0.46 9.65
C ALA A 93 -0.58 -1.55 9.95
N SER A 94 -0.39 -2.73 9.37
CA SER A 94 -1.23 -3.92 9.52
C SER A 94 -1.05 -4.68 10.83
N ALA A 95 -0.06 -4.33 11.67
CA ALA A 95 0.17 -5.05 12.91
C ALA A 95 -1.00 -4.84 13.88
N ASP A 96 -1.67 -5.95 14.24
CA ASP A 96 -2.71 -5.96 15.26
C ASP A 96 -2.16 -5.45 16.60
N LEU A 97 -2.85 -4.49 17.22
CA LEU A 97 -2.47 -3.95 18.53
C LEU A 97 -2.98 -4.81 19.69
N GLY A 98 -3.87 -5.76 19.41
CA GLY A 98 -4.60 -6.52 20.40
C GLY A 98 -5.73 -5.70 21.03
N PRO A 99 -6.55 -6.33 21.90
CA PRO A 99 -7.76 -5.71 22.44
C PRO A 99 -7.49 -4.59 23.45
N HIS A 100 -6.31 -4.55 24.07
CA HIS A 100 -5.97 -3.64 25.17
C HIS A 100 -5.28 -2.35 24.74
N LEU A 101 -4.88 -2.22 23.48
CA LEU A 101 -4.11 -1.09 22.99
C LEU A 101 -4.81 -0.43 21.81
N LYS A 102 -4.61 0.87 21.66
CA LYS A 102 -4.96 1.63 20.45
C LYS A 102 -3.87 2.63 20.13
N ALA A 103 -3.74 2.96 18.84
CA ALA A 103 -2.89 4.06 18.39
C ALA A 103 -3.76 5.30 18.20
N VAL A 104 -3.37 6.42 18.81
CA VAL A 104 -4.05 7.70 18.69
C VAL A 104 -3.08 8.70 18.08
N ASN A 105 -3.47 9.35 16.98
CA ASN A 105 -2.76 10.51 16.48
C ASN A 105 -3.12 11.72 17.37
N ASP A 106 -2.18 12.15 18.20
CA ASP A 106 -2.40 13.27 19.11
C ASP A 106 -1.91 14.61 18.52
N HIS A 107 -0.93 14.61 17.61
CA HIS A 107 -0.54 15.77 16.81
C HIS A 107 0.36 15.40 15.62
N ASP A 108 0.11 16.03 14.46
CA ASP A 108 0.92 15.94 13.23
C ASP A 108 1.36 14.52 12.84
N LYS A 109 2.60 14.19 13.21
CA LYS A 109 3.31 12.96 12.90
C LYS A 109 3.58 12.13 14.16
N HIS A 110 3.17 12.59 15.31
CA HIS A 110 3.28 11.88 16.57
C HIS A 110 2.02 11.03 16.81
N TRP A 111 2.24 9.83 17.28
CA TRP A 111 1.22 8.85 17.58
C TRP A 111 1.49 8.24 18.95
N SER A 112 0.46 8.16 19.78
CA SER A 112 0.53 7.56 21.10
C SER A 112 -0.09 6.16 21.07
N ILE A 113 0.70 5.13 21.40
CA ILE A 113 0.16 3.79 21.72
C ILE A 113 -0.27 3.81 23.18
N GLN A 114 -1.57 3.75 23.43
CA GLN A 114 -2.16 3.92 24.76
C GLN A 114 -3.18 2.81 25.05
N PRO A 115 -3.62 2.65 26.31
CA PRO A 115 -4.70 1.74 26.64
C PRO A 115 -5.98 2.03 25.85
N SER A 116 -6.67 0.98 25.40
CA SER A 116 -8.00 1.08 24.79
C SER A 116 -9.10 1.23 25.84
N THR A 117 -8.89 0.61 27.01
CA THR A 117 -9.74 0.64 28.20
C THR A 117 -8.88 0.84 29.46
N GLU A 118 -9.52 0.99 30.63
CA GLU A 118 -8.82 1.01 31.91
C GLU A 118 -8.23 -0.38 32.21
N ILE A 119 -6.91 -0.44 32.44
CA ILE A 119 -6.17 -1.69 32.69
C ILE A 119 -5.10 -1.49 33.77
N THR A 120 -4.67 -2.58 34.40
CA THR A 120 -3.57 -2.59 35.37
C THR A 120 -2.21 -2.39 34.70
N GLU A 121 -1.17 -2.10 35.49
CA GLU A 121 0.21 -1.98 34.98
C GLU A 121 0.68 -3.26 34.29
N ASP A 122 0.38 -4.42 34.88
CA ASP A 122 0.82 -5.72 34.36
C ASP A 122 0.13 -6.06 33.04
N GLU A 123 -1.17 -5.79 32.92
CA GLU A 123 -1.90 -5.94 31.66
C GLU A 123 -1.34 -5.03 30.57
N TYR A 124 -1.03 -3.77 30.92
CA TYR A 124 -0.49 -2.82 29.96
C TYR A 124 0.92 -3.21 29.51
N LYS A 125 1.81 -3.57 30.44
CA LYS A 125 3.16 -4.08 30.12
C LYS A 125 3.10 -5.36 29.30
N SER A 126 2.18 -6.27 29.62
CA SER A 126 2.00 -7.52 28.87
C SER A 126 1.58 -7.24 27.43
N ALA A 127 0.60 -6.36 27.21
CA ALA A 127 0.17 -5.97 25.88
C ALA A 127 1.28 -5.27 25.07
N LEU A 128 2.04 -4.36 25.69
CA LEU A 128 3.19 -3.70 25.07
C LEU A 128 4.35 -4.68 24.79
N THR A 129 4.55 -5.68 25.65
CA THR A 129 5.53 -6.75 25.43
C THR A 129 5.16 -7.58 24.22
N ALA A 130 3.87 -7.90 24.04
CA ALA A 130 3.39 -8.60 22.85
C ALA A 130 3.69 -7.79 21.56
N LEU A 131 3.57 -6.45 21.59
CA LEU A 131 3.94 -5.59 20.47
C LEU A 131 5.42 -5.67 20.09
N ASN A 132 6.33 -5.90 21.04
CA ASN A 132 7.75 -6.02 20.75
C ASN A 132 8.04 -7.15 19.74
N SER A 133 7.22 -8.21 19.71
CA SER A 133 7.34 -9.31 18.76
C SER A 133 6.82 -8.99 17.35
N LYS A 134 6.01 -7.93 17.21
CA LYS A 134 5.36 -7.52 15.96
C LYS A 134 6.12 -6.44 15.21
N VAL A 135 7.19 -5.88 15.80
CA VAL A 135 8.00 -4.86 15.13
C VAL A 135 9.19 -5.44 14.41
N GLN A 136 9.62 -4.73 13.38
CA GLN A 136 10.83 -5.02 12.64
C GLN A 136 11.86 -3.92 12.85
N LYS A 137 13.14 -4.29 12.86
CA LYS A 137 14.22 -3.31 12.86
C LYS A 137 14.13 -2.52 11.56
N TYR A 138 13.98 -1.19 11.67
CA TYR A 138 14.01 -0.34 10.50
C TYR A 138 15.43 -0.34 9.94
N VAL A 139 15.57 -0.85 8.73
CA VAL A 139 16.78 -0.76 7.95
C VAL A 139 16.55 0.36 6.96
N PRO A 140 17.25 1.51 7.08
CA PRO A 140 17.19 2.52 6.04
C PRO A 140 17.47 1.83 4.72
N PRO A 141 16.67 2.08 3.66
CA PRO A 141 17.02 1.56 2.35
C PRO A 141 18.46 1.97 2.11
N LYS A 142 19.34 1.00 1.82
CA LYS A 142 20.70 1.32 1.41
C LYS A 142 20.54 2.37 0.33
N ARG A 143 21.13 3.55 0.51
CA ARG A 143 21.29 4.51 -0.58
C ARG A 143 22.09 3.75 -1.64
N ARG A 144 21.40 3.05 -2.55
CA ARG A 144 21.94 2.84 -3.87
C ARG A 144 22.20 4.26 -4.36
N GLN A 145 23.41 4.51 -4.84
CA GLN A 145 23.60 5.63 -5.74
C GLN A 145 22.74 5.30 -6.95
N TYR A 146 21.46 5.60 -6.84
CA TYR A 146 20.58 5.66 -7.98
C TYR A 146 21.15 6.78 -8.84
N SER A 147 21.29 6.53 -10.12
CA SER A 147 21.41 7.64 -11.06
C SER A 147 20.22 8.59 -10.84
N ASP A 148 20.39 9.88 -11.14
CA ASP A 148 19.33 10.88 -10.91
C ASP A 148 18.00 10.49 -11.59
N LEU A 149 18.09 9.72 -12.69
CA LEU A 149 16.94 9.14 -13.39
C LEU A 149 16.21 8.07 -12.56
N GLU A 150 16.94 7.12 -11.96
CA GLU A 150 16.33 6.07 -11.12
C GLU A 150 15.80 6.63 -9.80
N ALA A 151 16.44 7.67 -9.24
CA ALA A 151 15.95 8.35 -8.04
C ALA A 151 14.63 9.06 -8.31
N ARG A 152 14.51 9.70 -9.48
CA ARG A 152 13.29 10.34 -9.94
C ARG A 152 12.18 9.33 -10.20
N GLU A 153 12.46 8.24 -10.92
CA GLU A 153 11.49 7.15 -11.11
C GLU A 153 11.04 6.52 -9.79
N TYR A 154 11.95 6.38 -8.82
CA TYR A 154 11.63 5.86 -7.49
C TYR A 154 10.80 6.83 -6.65
N MET A 155 11.07 8.14 -6.75
CA MET A 155 10.29 9.16 -6.05
C MET A 155 8.90 9.31 -6.70
N ASP A 156 8.80 9.29 -8.03
CA ASP A 156 7.53 9.25 -8.76
C ASP A 156 6.73 7.99 -8.38
N TYR A 157 7.40 6.85 -8.24
CA TYR A 157 6.82 5.61 -7.72
C TYR A 157 6.30 5.76 -6.27
N LEU A 158 7.05 6.41 -5.37
CA LEU A 158 6.63 6.62 -3.98
C LEU A 158 5.49 7.65 -3.85
N PHE A 159 5.48 8.71 -4.65
CA PHE A 159 4.42 9.74 -4.63
C PHE A 159 3.14 9.27 -5.33
N ALA A 160 3.25 8.49 -6.41
CA ALA A 160 2.12 7.79 -7.02
C ALA A 160 1.41 6.83 -6.03
N ARG A 161 2.12 6.40 -4.97
CA ARG A 161 1.60 5.53 -3.91
C ARG A 161 0.82 6.29 -2.83
N ALA A 162 1.03 7.60 -2.67
CA ALA A 162 0.31 8.44 -1.71
C ALA A 162 -1.02 8.98 -2.27
N SER A 163 -1.10 9.14 -3.59
CA SER A 163 -2.34 9.44 -4.31
C SER A 163 -2.16 9.04 -5.78
N ARG A 164 -3.08 8.24 -6.32
CA ARG A 164 -3.10 7.91 -7.74
C ARG A 164 -3.20 9.20 -8.57
N PRO A 165 -2.44 9.36 -9.68
CA PRO A 165 -2.59 10.50 -10.58
C PRO A 165 -3.94 10.47 -11.31
N ASP A 166 -4.21 11.52 -12.09
CA ASP A 166 -5.25 11.48 -13.11
C ASP A 166 -4.94 10.33 -14.09
N LEU A 167 -5.94 9.51 -14.39
CA LEU A 167 -5.80 8.39 -15.32
C LEU A 167 -6.55 8.66 -16.61
N TYR A 168 -5.88 8.47 -17.73
CA TYR A 168 -6.39 8.68 -19.06
C TYR A 168 -6.66 7.35 -19.75
N ARG A 169 -7.75 7.29 -20.51
CA ARG A 169 -8.08 6.14 -21.36
C ARG A 169 -8.69 6.60 -22.68
N GLY A 170 -8.37 5.88 -23.76
CA GLY A 170 -9.06 6.04 -25.03
C GLY A 170 -10.48 5.49 -24.96
N GLY A 171 -11.44 6.23 -25.50
CA GLY A 171 -12.82 5.79 -25.63
C GLY A 171 -13.37 6.04 -27.03
N ASN A 172 -14.68 6.16 -27.14
CA ASN A 172 -15.32 6.52 -28.40
C ASN A 172 -16.18 7.79 -28.24
N ALA A 173 -16.94 8.14 -29.28
CA ALA A 173 -17.81 9.31 -29.25
C ALA A 173 -18.89 9.25 -28.17
N GLY A 174 -19.31 8.03 -27.79
CA GLY A 174 -20.35 7.76 -26.81
C GLY A 174 -19.87 7.63 -25.36
N GLY A 175 -18.57 7.48 -25.11
CA GLY A 175 -18.05 7.44 -23.74
C GLY A 175 -16.66 6.81 -23.58
N PRO A 176 -16.19 6.69 -22.33
CA PRO A 176 -14.88 6.17 -21.95
C PRO A 176 -14.70 4.66 -22.07
N GLN A 177 -15.80 3.89 -22.01
CA GLN A 177 -15.80 2.43 -22.20
C GLN A 177 -14.90 1.66 -21.23
N PHE A 178 -14.92 1.98 -19.93
CA PHE A 178 -14.21 1.18 -18.93
C PHE A 178 -14.76 -0.24 -18.85
N ASP A 179 -16.07 -0.40 -19.01
CA ASP A 179 -16.82 -1.66 -18.98
C ASP A 179 -16.65 -2.53 -20.24
N LYS A 180 -16.03 -2.01 -21.30
CA LYS A 180 -15.71 -2.79 -22.50
C LYS A 180 -14.41 -3.58 -22.34
N VAL A 181 -14.43 -4.50 -21.39
CA VAL A 181 -13.34 -5.46 -21.12
C VAL A 181 -13.27 -6.47 -22.27
N ARG A 182 -12.10 -6.61 -22.89
CA ARG A 182 -11.82 -7.59 -23.96
C ARG A 182 -11.28 -8.88 -23.34
N ASP A 183 -11.43 -9.99 -24.06
CA ASP A 183 -10.88 -11.28 -23.63
C ASP A 183 -9.36 -11.24 -23.47
N SER A 184 -8.65 -10.35 -24.18
CA SER A 184 -7.20 -10.14 -24.03
C SER A 184 -6.82 -9.29 -22.82
N ASP A 185 -7.76 -8.55 -22.24
CA ASP A 185 -7.48 -7.66 -21.11
C ASP A 185 -7.38 -8.44 -19.79
N VAL A 186 -8.00 -9.62 -19.72
CA VAL A 186 -8.15 -10.40 -18.49
C VAL A 186 -8.06 -11.90 -18.76
N THR A 187 -7.60 -12.68 -17.78
CA THR A 187 -7.58 -14.14 -17.83
C THR A 187 -8.52 -14.71 -16.77
N LEU A 188 -9.48 -15.54 -17.19
CA LEU A 188 -10.37 -16.24 -16.27
C LEU A 188 -9.68 -17.49 -15.70
N GLN A 189 -9.76 -17.68 -14.40
CA GLN A 189 -9.44 -18.92 -13.70
C GLN A 189 -10.70 -19.50 -13.09
N ASP A 190 -11.02 -20.75 -13.42
CA ASP A 190 -12.23 -21.43 -12.90
C ASP A 190 -13.53 -20.64 -13.16
N GLY A 191 -13.60 -19.93 -14.30
CA GLY A 191 -14.73 -19.09 -14.70
C GLY A 191 -14.81 -17.74 -14.00
N LYS A 192 -13.80 -17.35 -13.20
CA LYS A 192 -13.77 -16.08 -12.46
C LYS A 192 -12.49 -15.30 -12.72
N LEU A 193 -12.53 -14.01 -12.45
CA LEU A 193 -11.35 -13.14 -12.45
C LEU A 193 -10.72 -13.13 -11.07
N LYS A 194 -9.40 -13.30 -11.01
CA LYS A 194 -8.59 -13.18 -9.79
C LYS A 194 -7.69 -11.93 -9.89
N PRO A 195 -7.37 -11.27 -8.76
CA PRO A 195 -6.39 -10.20 -8.75
C PRO A 195 -5.06 -10.64 -9.38
N GLY A 196 -4.41 -9.76 -10.15
CA GLY A 196 -3.14 -10.05 -10.83
C GLY A 196 -3.26 -10.78 -12.17
N PHE A 197 -4.47 -11.12 -12.62
CA PHE A 197 -4.71 -11.83 -13.90
C PHE A 197 -5.27 -10.90 -15.00
N GLY A 198 -4.80 -9.64 -15.01
CA GLY A 198 -5.15 -8.64 -16.01
C GLY A 198 -6.19 -7.63 -15.52
N GLY A 199 -6.54 -6.70 -16.40
CA GLY A 199 -7.43 -5.60 -16.09
C GLY A 199 -7.53 -4.58 -17.21
N VAL A 200 -8.17 -3.45 -16.91
CA VAL A 200 -8.40 -2.38 -17.86
C VAL A 200 -7.23 -1.40 -17.83
N SER A 201 -6.46 -1.36 -18.93
CA SER A 201 -5.34 -0.42 -19.08
C SER A 201 -5.77 1.04 -19.10
N THR A 202 -5.02 1.86 -18.39
CA THR A 202 -5.09 3.32 -18.35
C THR A 202 -3.68 3.88 -18.41
N SER A 203 -3.54 5.19 -18.56
CA SER A 203 -2.23 5.83 -18.51
C SER A 203 -2.26 7.09 -17.67
N ALA A 204 -1.21 7.36 -16.91
CA ALA A 204 -1.00 8.65 -16.25
C ALA A 204 -0.53 9.74 -17.23
N SER A 205 -0.19 9.39 -18.47
CA SER A 205 0.28 10.34 -19.49
C SER A 205 -0.61 10.35 -20.74
N LEU A 206 -0.91 11.56 -21.23
CA LEU A 206 -1.63 11.74 -22.49
C LEU A 206 -0.81 11.32 -23.72
N SER A 207 0.52 11.33 -23.64
CA SER A 207 1.41 10.98 -24.76
C SER A 207 1.23 9.53 -25.22
N SER A 208 0.94 8.63 -24.27
CA SER A 208 0.59 7.22 -24.51
C SER A 208 -0.69 7.05 -25.32
N LEU A 209 -1.54 8.09 -25.38
CA LEU A 209 -2.83 8.09 -26.07
C LEU A 209 -2.82 8.96 -27.32
N LYS A 210 -1.65 9.25 -27.89
CA LYS A 210 -1.52 10.30 -28.92
C LYS A 210 -2.35 10.12 -30.18
N ASN A 211 -2.70 8.87 -30.48
CA ASN A 211 -3.46 8.48 -31.65
C ASN A 211 -4.98 8.36 -31.38
N GLN A 212 -5.42 8.55 -30.14
CA GLN A 212 -6.82 8.43 -29.76
C GLN A 212 -7.62 9.69 -30.11
N LYS A 213 -8.81 9.50 -30.70
CA LYS A 213 -9.72 10.60 -31.07
C LYS A 213 -10.55 11.10 -29.89
N HIS A 214 -10.82 10.22 -28.93
CA HIS A 214 -11.62 10.52 -27.75
C HIS A 214 -10.84 10.03 -26.54
N ILE A 215 -10.42 10.96 -25.69
CA ILE A 215 -9.69 10.66 -24.46
C ILE A 215 -10.57 11.09 -23.29
N TYR A 216 -10.62 10.23 -22.28
CA TYR A 216 -11.34 10.47 -21.05
C TYR A 216 -10.38 10.38 -19.88
N LYS A 217 -10.60 11.25 -18.89
CA LYS A 217 -9.79 11.39 -17.69
C LYS A 217 -10.62 10.96 -16.49
N LEU A 218 -10.14 9.98 -15.75
CA LEU A 218 -10.61 9.63 -14.42
C LEU A 218 -9.76 10.44 -13.42
N PRO A 219 -10.33 11.46 -12.76
CA PRO A 219 -9.57 12.30 -11.85
C PRO A 219 -8.93 11.51 -10.71
N ALA A 220 -7.78 11.96 -10.22
CA ALA A 220 -7.11 11.44 -9.03
C ALA A 220 -8.06 11.37 -7.82
N SER A 221 -8.95 12.36 -7.69
CA SER A 221 -9.95 12.46 -6.62
C SER A 221 -11.18 11.57 -6.80
N ALA A 222 -11.38 10.99 -7.99
CA ALA A 222 -12.54 10.15 -8.25
C ALA A 222 -12.45 8.82 -7.50
N SER A 223 -13.46 8.53 -6.66
CA SER A 223 -13.52 7.28 -5.90
C SER A 223 -13.59 6.08 -6.83
N VAL A 224 -12.80 5.05 -6.53
CA VAL A 224 -12.86 3.75 -7.19
C VAL A 224 -13.65 2.79 -6.27
N PRO A 225 -14.57 1.97 -6.80
CA PRO A 225 -15.23 0.93 -6.01
C PRO A 225 -14.22 0.06 -5.27
N SER A 226 -14.51 -0.30 -4.02
CA SER A 226 -13.57 -1.09 -3.19
C SER A 226 -13.34 -2.51 -3.69
N SER A 227 -14.19 -3.00 -4.59
CA SER A 227 -14.04 -4.27 -5.31
C SER A 227 -13.03 -4.18 -6.46
N LEU A 228 -12.56 -2.97 -6.83
CA LEU A 228 -11.52 -2.73 -7.82
C LEU A 228 -10.26 -2.19 -7.17
N LYS A 229 -9.12 -2.48 -7.78
CA LYS A 229 -7.81 -1.97 -7.41
C LYS A 229 -7.20 -1.25 -8.58
N VAL A 230 -6.49 -0.15 -8.31
CA VAL A 230 -5.76 0.61 -9.31
C VAL A 230 -4.31 0.68 -8.90
N PHE A 231 -3.40 0.25 -9.76
CA PHE A 231 -1.97 0.24 -9.46
C PHE A 231 -1.16 0.58 -10.70
N ASN A 232 0.03 1.14 -10.46
CA ASN A 232 1.03 1.38 -11.50
C ASN A 232 1.75 0.06 -11.75
N ASP A 233 1.60 -0.49 -12.95
CA ASP A 233 2.35 -1.69 -13.32
C ASP A 233 3.74 -1.32 -13.86
N HIS A 234 3.86 -0.28 -14.70
CA HIS A 234 5.13 0.28 -15.14
C HIS A 234 5.01 1.70 -15.72
N GLY A 235 5.97 2.57 -15.37
CA GLY A 235 6.10 3.92 -15.95
C GLY A 235 4.80 4.72 -15.86
N SER A 236 4.25 5.10 -17.03
CA SER A 236 2.97 5.81 -17.13
C SER A 236 1.77 4.88 -17.40
N HIS A 237 1.96 3.56 -17.46
CA HIS A 237 0.88 2.59 -17.62
C HIS A 237 0.31 2.22 -16.24
N TRP A 238 -1.01 2.13 -16.17
CA TRP A 238 -1.75 1.87 -14.95
C TRP A 238 -2.86 0.87 -15.23
N LEU A 239 -3.09 -0.06 -14.32
CA LEU A 239 -4.10 -1.11 -14.48
C LEU A 239 -5.22 -0.93 -13.46
N ILE A 240 -6.47 -1.06 -13.92
CA ILE A 240 -7.64 -1.24 -13.06
C ILE A 240 -8.05 -2.71 -13.10
N GLU A 241 -7.89 -3.42 -11.99
CA GLU A 241 -8.14 -4.87 -11.89
C GLU A 241 -9.10 -5.18 -10.73
N PRO A 242 -9.61 -6.42 -10.62
CA PRO A 242 -10.33 -6.86 -9.42
C PRO A 242 -9.47 -6.79 -8.16
N ALA A 243 -10.02 -6.27 -7.07
CA ALA A 243 -9.38 -6.32 -5.74
C ALA A 243 -9.57 -7.68 -5.03
N SER A 244 -10.58 -8.45 -5.45
CA SER A 244 -10.87 -9.80 -4.99
C SER A 244 -11.46 -10.64 -6.12
N GLU A 245 -11.58 -11.95 -5.92
CA GLU A 245 -12.17 -12.84 -6.92
C GLU A 245 -13.62 -12.46 -7.24
N MET A 246 -13.95 -12.28 -8.52
CA MET A 246 -15.30 -11.92 -8.98
C MET A 246 -15.60 -12.46 -10.38
N THR A 247 -16.88 -12.48 -10.77
CA THR A 247 -17.26 -12.83 -12.15
C THR A 247 -16.92 -11.68 -13.12
N ILE A 248 -16.79 -12.00 -14.41
CA ILE A 248 -16.58 -10.98 -15.46
C ILE A 248 -17.72 -9.95 -15.50
N ASP A 249 -18.95 -10.36 -15.21
CA ASP A 249 -20.12 -9.47 -15.22
C ASP A 249 -20.09 -8.51 -14.03
N GLN A 250 -19.70 -8.99 -12.84
CA GLN A 250 -19.46 -8.13 -11.68
C GLN A 250 -18.36 -7.11 -11.99
N PHE A 251 -17.24 -7.55 -12.57
CA PHE A 251 -16.14 -6.66 -12.94
C PHE A 251 -16.59 -5.58 -13.95
N LYS A 252 -17.32 -5.95 -15.00
CA LYS A 252 -17.88 -5.01 -15.98
C LYS A 252 -18.85 -4.01 -15.33
N SER A 253 -19.71 -4.48 -14.41
CA SER A 253 -20.63 -3.60 -13.68
C SER A 253 -19.90 -2.58 -12.81
N GLU A 254 -18.85 -2.99 -12.11
CA GLU A 254 -18.04 -2.10 -11.28
C GLU A 254 -17.28 -1.07 -12.13
N LEU A 255 -16.71 -1.50 -13.26
CA LEU A 255 -16.09 -0.61 -14.23
C LEU A 255 -17.09 0.36 -14.88
N ALA A 256 -18.32 -0.08 -15.13
CA ALA A 256 -19.38 0.78 -15.66
C ALA A 256 -19.69 1.94 -14.70
N SER A 257 -19.59 1.72 -13.38
CA SER A 257 -19.77 2.78 -12.38
C SER A 257 -18.74 3.91 -12.53
N LEU A 258 -17.52 3.61 -13.01
CA LEU A 258 -16.48 4.59 -13.26
C LEU A 258 -16.80 5.49 -14.46
N ASN A 259 -17.59 5.03 -15.44
CA ASN A 259 -17.93 5.82 -16.63
C ASN A 259 -18.63 7.14 -16.28
N SER A 260 -19.35 7.19 -15.15
CA SER A 260 -20.03 8.40 -14.65
C SER A 260 -19.08 9.40 -13.96
N LYS A 261 -17.85 8.98 -13.64
CA LYS A 261 -16.87 9.75 -12.88
C LYS A 261 -15.74 10.33 -13.72
N VAL A 262 -15.78 10.14 -15.04
CA VAL A 262 -14.74 10.61 -15.94
C VAL A 262 -15.15 11.85 -16.72
N GLU A 263 -14.15 12.64 -17.07
CA GLU A 263 -14.28 13.86 -17.83
C GLU A 263 -13.74 13.63 -19.24
N LYS A 264 -14.46 14.11 -20.26
CA LYS A 264 -13.94 14.09 -21.63
C LYS A 264 -12.84 15.14 -21.77
N VAL A 265 -11.66 14.73 -22.20
CA VAL A 265 -10.52 15.63 -22.39
C VAL A 265 -10.72 16.40 -23.70
N ALA A 266 -10.75 17.73 -23.61
CA ALA A 266 -10.79 18.60 -24.77
C ALA A 266 -9.40 18.65 -25.42
N LEU A 267 -9.24 17.95 -26.55
CA LEU A 267 -8.02 18.03 -27.34
C LEU A 267 -8.02 19.35 -28.16
N PRO A 268 -6.98 20.19 -28.05
CA PRO A 268 -6.86 21.39 -28.86
C PRO A 268 -6.98 21.07 -30.36
N LYS A 269 -7.59 21.97 -31.15
CA LYS A 269 -7.71 21.81 -32.61
C LYS A 269 -6.39 21.96 -33.37
N LYS A 270 -5.31 22.39 -32.70
CA LYS A 270 -3.97 22.52 -33.31
C LYS A 270 -3.47 21.12 -33.70
N SER A 271 -2.63 21.05 -34.74
CA SER A 271 -2.12 19.77 -35.27
C SER A 271 -1.65 18.91 -34.10
N ARG A 272 -2.09 17.64 -34.04
CA ARG A 272 -1.86 16.73 -32.91
C ARG A 272 -0.41 16.73 -32.42
N ARG A 273 0.54 16.98 -33.32
CA ARG A 273 1.98 17.11 -33.05
C ARG A 273 2.31 18.22 -32.04
N ALA A 274 1.77 19.43 -32.20
CA ALA A 274 2.11 20.58 -31.35
C ALA A 274 1.60 20.48 -29.90
N ILE A 275 0.67 19.56 -29.62
CA ILE A 275 0.07 19.38 -28.28
C ILE A 275 0.96 18.48 -27.41
N TYR A 276 1.54 17.44 -28.00
CA TYR A 276 2.47 16.57 -27.28
C TYR A 276 3.77 17.31 -26.97
N ASP A 277 4.23 18.16 -27.90
CA ASP A 277 5.43 18.97 -27.69
C ASP A 277 5.23 20.02 -26.56
N ASP A 278 4.05 20.64 -26.42
CA ASP A 278 3.76 21.60 -25.33
C ASP A 278 3.51 20.91 -23.97
N PHE A 279 2.92 19.71 -23.97
CA PHE A 279 2.69 18.95 -22.74
C PHE A 279 3.99 18.34 -22.20
N GLU A 280 4.82 17.74 -23.06
CA GLU A 280 6.16 17.29 -22.67
C GLU A 280 7.01 18.46 -22.19
N ALA A 281 6.92 19.65 -22.82
CA ALA A 281 7.60 20.85 -22.34
C ALA A 281 7.11 21.30 -20.96
N ARG A 282 5.81 21.20 -20.66
CA ARG A 282 5.26 21.56 -19.33
C ARG A 282 5.59 20.55 -18.25
N GLU A 283 5.55 19.25 -18.53
CA GLU A 283 6.01 18.23 -17.59
C GLU A 283 7.53 18.35 -17.35
N TYR A 284 8.29 18.68 -18.40
CA TYR A 284 9.72 18.95 -18.29
C TYR A 284 10.02 20.20 -17.44
N LEU A 285 9.27 21.30 -17.63
CA LEU A 285 9.42 22.53 -16.84
C LEU A 285 8.94 22.36 -15.39
N ALA A 286 7.79 21.69 -15.19
CA ALA A 286 7.26 21.39 -13.86
C ALA A 286 8.21 20.54 -13.04
N ALA A 287 9.00 19.67 -13.68
CA ALA A 287 10.03 18.91 -13.00
C ALA A 287 11.36 19.65 -12.81
N ARG A 288 11.64 20.69 -13.59
CA ARG A 288 12.88 21.49 -13.48
C ARG A 288 12.81 22.51 -12.34
N ASP A 289 11.62 23.01 -12.00
CA ASP A 289 11.44 23.95 -10.89
C ASP A 289 11.62 23.32 -9.50
N TRP A 290 11.67 21.98 -9.41
CA TRP A 290 12.01 21.26 -8.16
C TRP A 290 13.52 21.13 -7.91
N ASP A 291 14.38 21.31 -8.92
CA ASP A 291 15.84 21.27 -8.77
C ASP A 291 16.44 22.57 -8.21
N MET A 292 15.60 23.56 -7.87
CA MET A 292 16.02 24.86 -7.31
C MET A 292 15.79 25.03 -5.80
N TYR A 293 15.46 23.96 -5.06
CA TYR A 293 15.31 24.01 -3.59
C TYR A 293 16.03 22.87 -2.88
#